data_AF-A0A7R9HF32-F1
#
_entry.id   AF-A0A7R9HF32-F1
#
_cell.length_a   1.000
_cell.length_b   1.000
_cell.length_c   1.000
_cell.angle_alpha   90.00
_cell.angle_beta   90.00
_cell.angle_gamma   90.00
#
_symmetry.space_group_name_H-M   'P 1'
#
loop_
_entity.id
_entity.type
_entity.pdbx_description
1 polymer ?
#
loop_
_entity_poly.entity_id
_entity_poly.type
_entity_poly.pdbx_seq_one_letter_code
_entity_poly.pdbx_strand_id
1 'polypeptide(L)'
;RSLLHKSSVVDAWCLPFPGADRSVIQRSQRYLFEEEKQRPVQVQAYVAFKSLLTVLAVILMGGVFGLLARSKFGRKLLLKYPSIFSGGTVSHEGPSEDSMKNTHFSITLFGEGWKEKLADPTDQHTQPPNKTIVVKVGARVSLIAVLICCALLGNKPHTPG
;
A
#
# COMPACT_ATOMS: atom_id res chain seq x y z
N ARG A 1 -1.62 -13.42 -3.03
CA ARG A 1 -0.47 -13.18 -3.94
C ARG A 1 0.84 -13.36 -3.15
N SER A 2 1.96 -13.72 -3.80
CA SER A 2 3.29 -13.79 -3.16
C SER A 2 3.69 -12.42 -2.59
N LEU A 3 4.58 -12.41 -1.58
CA LEU A 3 5.06 -11.17 -0.94
C LEU A 3 5.73 -10.26 -1.97
N LEU A 4 6.60 -10.80 -2.82
CA LEU A 4 7.17 -10.10 -3.96
C LEU A 4 6.59 -10.67 -5.26
N HIS A 5 6.01 -9.81 -6.10
CA HIS A 5 5.51 -10.21 -7.42
C HIS A 5 5.53 -9.04 -8.40
N LYS A 6 5.59 -9.32 -9.70
CA LYS A 6 5.38 -8.31 -10.76
C LYS A 6 3.88 -8.17 -11.03
N SER A 7 3.36 -6.95 -11.03
CA SER A 7 1.95 -6.66 -11.34
C SER A 7 1.83 -6.15 -12.78
N SER A 8 0.96 -6.79 -13.58
CA SER A 8 0.64 -6.35 -14.94
C SER A 8 -0.20 -5.06 -14.96
N VAL A 9 -0.92 -4.76 -13.88
CA VAL A 9 -1.80 -3.57 -13.76
C VAL A 9 -0.99 -2.27 -13.73
N VAL A 10 0.17 -2.30 -13.09
CA VAL A 10 1.04 -1.12 -12.90
C VAL A 10 2.41 -1.27 -13.55
N ASP A 11 2.65 -2.39 -14.25
CA ASP A 11 3.95 -2.82 -14.81
C ASP A 11 5.14 -2.56 -13.87
N ALA A 12 5.02 -3.03 -12.63
CA ALA A 12 6.01 -2.79 -11.59
C ALA A 12 6.10 -3.98 -10.63
N TRP A 13 7.22 -4.07 -9.92
CA TRP A 13 7.44 -5.02 -8.83
C TRP A 13 6.79 -4.52 -7.54
N CYS A 14 5.91 -5.33 -6.97
CA CYS A 14 5.14 -5.02 -5.79
C CYS A 14 5.69 -5.74 -4.56
N LEU A 15 5.92 -4.98 -3.49
CA LEU A 15 6.22 -5.48 -2.14
C LEU A 15 5.11 -5.09 -1.18
N PRO A 16 4.80 -5.87 -0.13
CA PRO A 16 3.76 -5.52 0.81
C PRO A 16 4.17 -4.23 1.53
N PHE A 17 3.23 -3.30 1.65
CA PHE A 17 3.52 -2.04 2.33
C PHE A 17 3.70 -2.29 3.84
N PRO A 18 4.84 -1.92 4.45
CA PRO A 18 5.16 -2.26 5.85
C PRO A 18 4.47 -1.35 6.89
N GLY A 19 3.41 -0.63 6.52
CA GLY A 19 2.72 0.32 7.38
C GLY A 19 1.49 -0.22 8.11
N ALA A 20 0.82 0.68 8.84
CA ALA A 20 -0.39 0.36 9.61
C ALA A 20 -1.63 0.15 8.74
N ASP A 21 -1.59 0.54 7.47
CA ASP A 21 -2.73 0.53 6.54
C ASP A 21 -3.48 -0.81 6.56
N ARG A 22 -2.75 -1.94 6.49
CA ARG A 22 -3.36 -3.26 6.51
C ARG A 22 -4.18 -3.50 7.78
N SER A 23 -3.65 -3.13 8.95
CA SER A 23 -4.36 -3.37 10.22
C SER A 23 -5.54 -2.42 10.39
N VAL A 24 -5.42 -1.16 9.95
CA VAL A 24 -6.51 -0.19 9.92
C VAL A 24 -7.64 -0.70 9.02
N ILE A 25 -7.31 -1.10 7.79
CA ILE A 25 -8.30 -1.61 6.84
C ILE A 25 -8.98 -2.87 7.38
N GLN A 26 -8.25 -3.81 7.96
CA GLN A 26 -8.84 -5.02 8.55
C GLN A 26 -9.80 -4.69 9.69
N ARG A 27 -9.48 -3.72 10.54
CA ARG A 27 -10.38 -3.26 11.62
C ARG A 27 -11.63 -2.60 11.05
N SER A 28 -11.49 -1.73 10.04
CA SER A 28 -12.64 -1.12 9.36
C SER A 28 -13.54 -2.16 8.68
N GLN A 29 -12.95 -3.15 8.00
CA GLN A 29 -13.70 -4.24 7.37
C GLN A 29 -14.43 -5.13 8.40
N ARG A 30 -13.80 -5.36 9.56
CA ARG A 30 -14.43 -6.07 10.68
C ARG A 30 -15.66 -5.32 11.17
N TYR A 31 -15.52 -4.02 11.45
CA TYR A 31 -16.61 -3.16 11.88
C TYR A 31 -17.78 -3.16 10.88
N LEU A 32 -17.50 -2.98 9.58
CA LEU A 32 -18.52 -3.01 8.52
C LEU A 32 -19.26 -4.35 8.44
N PHE A 33 -18.58 -5.46 8.76
CA PHE A 33 -19.24 -6.76 8.80
C PHE A 33 -20.12 -6.94 10.05
N GLU A 34 -19.62 -6.55 11.22
CA GLU A 34 -20.32 -6.78 12.49
C GLU A 34 -21.51 -5.85 12.67
N GLU A 35 -21.33 -4.55 12.42
CA GLU A 35 -22.34 -3.51 12.67
C GLU A 35 -23.24 -3.27 11.45
N GLU A 36 -22.65 -3.19 10.25
CA GLU A 36 -23.37 -2.79 9.04
C GLU A 36 -23.81 -3.98 8.17
N LYS A 37 -23.50 -5.21 8.59
CA LYS A 37 -23.77 -6.47 7.86
C LYS A 37 -23.28 -6.44 6.41
N GLN A 38 -22.21 -5.68 6.13
CA GLN A 38 -21.62 -5.62 4.79
C GLN A 38 -20.60 -6.75 4.61
N ARG A 39 -20.58 -7.33 3.41
CA ARG A 39 -19.60 -8.38 3.08
C ARG A 39 -18.17 -7.83 3.21
N PRO A 40 -17.30 -8.45 4.02
CA PRO A 40 -15.94 -7.98 4.17
C PRO A 40 -15.18 -8.23 2.88
N VAL A 41 -14.33 -7.27 2.51
CA VAL A 41 -13.51 -7.37 1.31
C VAL A 41 -12.04 -7.56 1.66
N GLN A 42 -11.35 -8.38 0.86
CA GLN A 42 -9.94 -8.63 1.05
C GLN A 42 -9.15 -7.47 0.43
N VAL A 43 -8.52 -6.69 1.29
CA VAL A 43 -7.71 -5.55 0.87
C VAL A 43 -6.25 -5.80 1.22
N GLN A 44 -5.36 -5.53 0.28
CA GLN A 44 -3.91 -5.64 0.47
C GLN A 44 -3.22 -4.40 -0.08
N ALA A 45 -2.31 -3.84 0.71
CA ALA A 45 -1.53 -2.67 0.33
C ALA A 45 -0.11 -3.09 -0.09
N TYR A 46 0.36 -2.51 -1.18
CA TYR A 46 1.67 -2.77 -1.78
C TYR A 46 2.37 -1.45 -2.10
N VAL A 47 3.69 -1.48 -2.14
CA VAL A 47 4.52 -0.43 -2.76
C VAL A 47 5.09 -0.98 -4.07
N ALA A 48 5.14 -0.15 -5.11
CA ALA A 48 5.63 -0.53 -6.42
C ALA A 48 6.97 0.11 -6.77
N PHE A 49 7.84 -0.69 -7.40
CA PHE A 49 9.13 -0.27 -7.92
C PHE A 49 9.30 -0.75 -9.36
N LYS A 50 9.81 0.13 -10.24
CA LYS A 50 10.03 -0.23 -11.65
C LYS A 50 11.14 -1.28 -11.83
N SER A 51 12.12 -1.32 -10.93
CA SER A 51 13.29 -2.19 -11.03
C SER A 51 13.34 -3.20 -9.89
N LEU A 52 13.60 -4.47 -10.24
CA LEU A 52 13.83 -5.55 -9.27
C LEU A 52 15.09 -5.30 -8.43
N LEU A 53 16.13 -4.70 -9.02
CA LEU A 53 17.34 -4.37 -8.27
C LEU A 53 17.05 -3.34 -7.16
N THR A 54 16.18 -2.36 -7.45
CA THR A 54 15.74 -1.39 -6.43
C THR A 54 14.96 -2.08 -5.32
N VAL A 55 14.10 -3.03 -5.64
CA VAL A 55 13.38 -3.85 -4.64
C VAL A 55 14.36 -4.57 -3.72
N LEU A 56 15.36 -5.26 -4.28
CA LEU A 56 16.35 -6.00 -3.50
C LEU A 56 17.18 -5.07 -2.61
N ALA A 57 17.58 -3.91 -3.13
CA ALA A 57 18.29 -2.89 -2.36
C ALA A 57 17.43 -2.35 -1.20
N VAL A 58 16.14 -2.11 -1.43
CA VAL A 58 15.18 -1.67 -0.39
C VAL A 58 15.01 -2.73 0.69
N ILE A 59 14.89 -4.01 0.32
CA ILE A 59 14.79 -5.11 1.29
C ILE A 59 16.06 -5.19 2.14
N LEU A 60 17.23 -5.14 1.52
CA LEU A 60 18.52 -5.17 2.21
C LEU A 60 18.65 -3.98 3.18
N MET A 61 18.36 -2.77 2.69
CA MET A 61 18.42 -1.55 3.49
C MET A 61 17.42 -1.59 4.65
N GLY A 62 16.20 -2.08 4.42
CA GLY A 62 15.20 -2.29 5.46
C GLY A 62 15.64 -3.31 6.51
N GLY A 63 16.34 -4.37 6.10
CA GLY A 63 16.94 -5.36 7.01
C GLY A 63 18.03 -4.75 7.90
N VAL A 64 18.97 -4.01 7.32
CA VAL A 64 20.03 -3.30 8.07
C VAL A 64 19.42 -2.27 9.00
N PHE A 65 18.47 -1.47 8.52
CA PHE A 65 17.78 -0.46 9.32
C PHE A 65 17.04 -1.11 10.49
N GLY A 66 16.31 -2.20 10.23
CA GLY A 66 15.60 -2.97 11.25
C GLY A 66 16.53 -3.54 12.32
N LEU A 67 17.70 -4.06 11.92
CA LEU A 67 18.71 -4.56 12.86
C LEU A 67 19.25 -3.44 13.75
N LEU A 68 19.65 -2.31 13.16
CA LEU A 68 20.17 -1.15 13.90
C LEU A 68 19.10 -0.55 14.83
N ALA A 69 17.84 -0.49 14.37
CA ALA A 69 16.72 0.03 15.13
C ALA A 69 16.34 -0.82 16.36
N ARG A 70 16.88 -2.04 16.53
CA ARG A 70 16.64 -2.85 17.75
C ARG A 70 17.55 -2.46 18.92
N SER A 71 18.71 -1.86 18.65
CA SER A 71 19.67 -1.48 19.70
C SER A 71 19.61 0.03 20.00
N LYS A 72 19.88 0.42 21.26
CA LYS A 72 19.94 1.84 21.65
C LYS A 72 21.03 2.59 20.88
N PHE A 73 22.18 1.96 20.69
CA PHE A 73 23.29 2.52 19.93
C PHE A 73 22.93 2.71 18.45
N GLY A 74 22.37 1.68 17.80
CA GLY A 74 21.97 1.75 16.41
C GLY A 74 20.89 2.82 16.16
N ARG A 75 19.89 2.93 17.03
CA ARG A 75 18.92 4.05 16.98
C ARG A 75 19.60 5.41 17.05
N LYS A 76 20.53 5.60 18.00
CA LYS A 76 21.29 6.85 18.13
C LYS A 76 22.11 7.15 16.87
N LEU A 77 22.68 6.12 16.24
CA LEU A 77 23.46 6.25 15.01
C LEU A 77 22.59 6.63 13.80
N LEU A 78 21.45 5.95 13.61
CA LEU A 78 20.47 6.24 12.57
C LEU A 78 19.94 7.67 12.67
N LEU A 79 19.60 8.11 13.88
CA LEU A 79 19.10 9.47 14.13
C LEU A 79 20.19 10.54 13.99
N LYS A 80 21.44 10.22 14.33
CA LYS A 80 22.54 11.19 14.24
C LYS A 80 22.96 11.44 12.78
N TYR A 81 22.95 10.41 11.94
CA TYR A 81 23.43 10.50 10.55
C TYR A 81 22.38 10.04 9.52
N PRO A 82 21.20 10.68 9.47
CA PRO A 82 20.12 10.28 8.57
C PRO A 82 20.53 10.33 7.10
N SER A 83 21.41 11.26 6.71
CA SER A 83 21.91 11.38 5.33
C SER A 83 22.75 10.18 4.91
N ILE A 84 23.56 9.60 5.80
CA ILE A 84 24.38 8.43 5.49
C ILE A 84 23.48 7.21 5.26
N PHE A 85 22.53 6.97 6.17
CA PHE A 85 21.65 5.79 6.11
C PHE A 85 20.52 5.90 5.08
N SER A 86 20.28 7.09 4.54
CA SER A 86 19.31 7.32 3.45
C SER A 86 19.97 7.56 2.09
N GLY A 87 21.30 7.52 1.99
CA GLY A 87 22.01 7.84 0.74
C GLY A 87 21.84 9.29 0.28
N GLY A 88 21.66 10.21 1.23
CA GLY A 88 21.50 11.65 1.00
C GLY A 88 20.07 12.12 0.79
N THR A 89 19.08 11.22 0.78
CA THR A 89 17.68 11.60 0.50
C THR A 89 16.96 12.20 1.72
N VAL A 90 17.46 11.96 2.93
CA VAL A 90 16.92 12.51 4.19
C VAL A 90 18.04 13.21 4.94
N SER A 91 17.79 14.44 5.38
CA SER A 91 18.69 15.21 6.23
C SER A 91 17.93 15.80 7.42
N HIS A 92 18.66 16.36 8.39
CA HIS A 92 18.06 17.12 9.49
C HIS A 92 17.44 18.45 9.04
N GLU A 93 17.87 18.96 7.88
CA GLU A 93 17.36 20.19 7.27
C GLU A 93 16.04 19.96 6.51
N GLY A 94 15.64 18.69 6.33
CA GLY A 94 14.45 18.32 5.57
C GLY A 94 14.69 18.25 4.06
N PRO A 95 13.64 18.00 3.27
CA PRO A 95 13.74 17.98 1.81
C PRO A 95 13.95 19.38 1.24
N SER A 96 14.74 19.49 0.17
CA SER A 96 14.92 20.76 -0.56
C SER A 96 13.60 21.25 -1.18
N GLU A 97 13.44 22.55 -1.38
CA GLU A 97 12.24 23.10 -2.04
C GLU A 97 12.00 22.49 -3.42
N ASP A 98 13.07 22.24 -4.19
CA ASP A 98 12.97 21.64 -5.51
C ASP A 98 12.51 20.19 -5.43
N SER A 99 13.02 19.43 -4.45
CA SER A 99 12.53 18.07 -4.18
C SER A 99 11.05 18.10 -3.79
N MET A 100 10.61 19.06 -2.97
CA MET A 100 9.21 19.20 -2.56
C MET A 100 8.30 19.54 -3.75
N LYS A 101 8.72 20.48 -4.63
CA LYS A 101 7.95 20.90 -5.81
C LYS A 101 7.84 19.80 -6.87
N ASN A 102 8.87 18.96 -6.98
CA ASN A 102 8.95 17.91 -8.00
C ASN A 102 8.55 16.50 -7.51
N THR A 103 8.18 16.35 -6.23
CA THR A 103 7.73 15.06 -5.69
C THR A 103 6.27 14.81 -6.05
N HIS A 104 6.03 13.65 -6.65
CA HIS A 104 4.72 13.18 -7.06
C HIS A 104 4.45 11.84 -6.40
N PHE A 105 3.20 11.60 -6.06
CA PHE A 105 2.75 10.28 -5.68
C PHE A 105 1.62 9.82 -6.59
N SER A 106 1.52 8.51 -6.75
CA SER A 106 0.40 7.89 -7.44
C SER A 106 -0.06 6.68 -6.63
N ILE A 107 -1.38 6.63 -6.43
CA ILE A 107 -2.08 5.51 -5.84
C ILE A 107 -2.88 4.84 -6.95
N THR A 108 -2.69 3.54 -7.12
CA THR A 108 -3.54 2.73 -8.00
C THR A 108 -4.40 1.83 -7.13
N LEU A 109 -5.71 2.01 -7.21
CA LEU A 109 -6.71 1.14 -6.61
C LEU A 109 -7.13 0.11 -7.63
N PHE A 110 -6.93 -1.15 -7.29
CA PHE A 110 -7.28 -2.28 -8.14
C PHE A 110 -8.26 -3.18 -7.40
N GLY A 111 -9.44 -3.39 -8.00
CA GLY A 111 -10.46 -4.27 -7.46
C GLY A 111 -10.95 -5.29 -8.48
N GLU A 112 -11.11 -6.53 -8.03
CA GLU A 112 -11.75 -7.63 -8.75
C GLU A 112 -12.96 -8.12 -7.95
N GLY A 113 -14.03 -8.46 -8.66
CA GLY A 113 -15.26 -8.96 -8.05
C GLY A 113 -16.22 -9.54 -9.09
N TRP A 114 -17.48 -9.67 -8.70
CA TRP A 114 -18.53 -10.23 -9.53
C TRP A 114 -19.52 -9.16 -9.99
N LYS A 115 -20.07 -9.31 -11.20
CA LYS A 115 -21.18 -8.47 -11.68
C LYS A 115 -22.47 -8.75 -10.91
N GLU A 116 -22.74 -10.01 -10.61
CA GLU A 116 -23.92 -10.44 -9.86
C GLU A 116 -23.75 -10.14 -8.37
N LYS A 117 -24.85 -9.72 -7.75
CA LYS A 117 -24.93 -9.50 -6.31
C LYS A 117 -25.69 -10.68 -5.71
N LEU A 118 -25.10 -11.33 -4.71
CA LEU A 118 -25.78 -12.38 -3.95
C LEU A 118 -26.75 -11.76 -2.94
N ALA A 119 -27.81 -12.51 -2.60
CA ALA A 119 -28.85 -12.06 -1.68
C ALA A 119 -28.31 -11.95 -0.26
N ASP A 120 -27.52 -12.93 0.19
CA ASP A 120 -26.85 -12.90 1.49
C ASP A 120 -25.37 -12.45 1.36
N PRO A 121 -24.89 -11.53 2.21
CA PRO A 121 -23.47 -11.15 2.26
C PRO A 121 -22.50 -12.31 2.52
N THR A 122 -22.96 -13.39 3.15
CA THR A 122 -22.16 -14.57 3.50
C THR A 122 -22.11 -15.63 2.40
N ASP A 123 -23.00 -15.57 1.41
CA ASP A 123 -23.02 -16.53 0.30
C ASP A 123 -21.72 -16.46 -0.51
N GLN A 124 -21.24 -17.60 -1.00
CA GLN A 124 -20.04 -17.66 -1.83
C GLN A 124 -20.40 -17.72 -3.32
N HIS A 125 -19.72 -16.91 -4.14
CA HIS A 125 -19.81 -17.07 -5.58
C HIS A 125 -19.13 -18.38 -5.99
N THR A 126 -19.79 -19.15 -6.85
CA THR A 126 -19.27 -20.42 -7.39
C THR A 126 -18.27 -20.22 -8.53
N GLN A 127 -18.33 -19.08 -9.20
CA GLN A 127 -17.47 -18.73 -10.33
C GLN A 127 -16.34 -17.80 -9.89
N PRO A 128 -15.20 -17.74 -10.62
CA PRO A 128 -14.17 -16.73 -10.37
C PRO A 128 -14.67 -15.30 -10.64
N PRO A 129 -14.04 -14.26 -10.05
CA PRO A 129 -14.37 -12.86 -10.32
C PRO A 129 -14.40 -12.54 -11.83
N ASN A 130 -15.43 -11.81 -12.28
CA ASN A 130 -15.67 -11.49 -13.70
C ASN A 130 -15.80 -9.98 -13.98
N LYS A 131 -15.51 -9.14 -12.98
CA LYS A 131 -15.50 -7.68 -13.09
C LYS A 131 -14.24 -7.12 -12.46
N THR A 132 -13.62 -6.17 -13.14
CA THR A 132 -12.42 -5.47 -12.66
C THR A 132 -12.65 -3.97 -12.72
N ILE A 133 -12.16 -3.25 -11.70
CA ILE A 133 -12.18 -1.80 -11.61
C ILE A 133 -10.77 -1.33 -11.27
N VAL A 134 -10.27 -0.35 -12.02
CA VAL A 134 -8.97 0.27 -11.79
C VAL A 134 -9.16 1.77 -11.67
N VAL A 135 -8.72 2.34 -10.55
CA VAL A 135 -8.75 3.78 -10.30
C VAL A 135 -7.33 4.24 -10.02
N LYS A 136 -6.85 5.24 -10.76
CA LYS A 136 -5.53 5.84 -10.54
C LYS A 136 -5.70 7.26 -10.02
N VAL A 137 -5.19 7.50 -8.82
CA VAL A 137 -5.10 8.83 -8.22
C VAL A 137 -3.65 9.28 -8.30
N GLY A 138 -3.41 10.50 -8.75
CA GLY A 138 -2.10 11.11 -8.78
C GLY A 138 -2.19 12.50 -8.15
N ALA A 139 -1.24 12.83 -7.28
CA ALA A 139 -1.14 14.18 -6.77
C ALA A 139 0.32 14.55 -6.44
N ARG A 140 0.54 15.85 -6.25
CA ARG A 140 1.83 16.40 -5.84
C ARG A 140 1.87 16.42 -4.33
N VAL A 141 2.88 15.79 -3.72
CA VAL A 141 3.03 15.79 -2.26
C VAL A 141 4.47 16.08 -1.93
N SER A 142 4.64 16.88 -0.88
CA SER A 142 5.94 17.28 -0.34
C SER A 142 6.66 16.15 0.44
N LEU A 143 6.06 14.97 0.52
CA LEU A 143 6.48 13.79 1.27
C LEU A 143 6.26 12.52 0.43
N ILE A 144 7.22 11.60 0.48
CA ILE A 144 7.22 10.34 -0.26
C ILE A 144 6.10 9.44 0.29
N ALA A 145 4.98 9.33 -0.44
CA ALA A 145 3.89 8.42 -0.10
C ALA A 145 3.52 7.57 -1.32
N VAL A 146 4.30 6.52 -1.62
CA VAL A 146 3.94 5.54 -2.67
C VAL A 146 3.11 4.44 -2.02
N LEU A 147 1.78 4.54 -2.13
CA LEU A 147 0.84 3.53 -1.68
C LEU A 147 0.07 2.98 -2.89
N ILE A 148 0.16 1.69 -3.16
CA ILE A 148 -0.82 0.98 -3.99
C ILE A 148 -1.75 0.28 -3.02
N CYS A 149 -3.01 0.70 -2.98
CA CYS A 149 -4.02 0.01 -2.19
C CYS A 149 -4.81 -0.89 -3.15
N CYS A 150 -4.50 -2.19 -3.21
CA CYS A 150 -5.38 -3.14 -3.89
C CYS A 150 -6.62 -3.36 -3.03
N ALA A 151 -7.65 -2.54 -3.25
CA ALA A 151 -8.97 -2.75 -2.71
C ALA A 151 -9.77 -3.64 -3.68
N LEU A 152 -9.98 -4.91 -3.33
CA LEU A 152 -11.09 -5.65 -3.95
C LEU A 152 -12.37 -4.90 -3.56
N LEU A 153 -13.07 -4.37 -4.56
CA LEU A 153 -14.27 -3.56 -4.33
C LEU A 153 -15.48 -4.50 -4.31
N GLY A 154 -16.02 -4.72 -3.12
CA GLY A 154 -17.37 -5.25 -2.93
C GLY A 154 -18.37 -4.10 -3.06
N ASN A 155 -19.32 -4.22 -3.99
CA ASN A 155 -20.35 -3.21 -4.26
C ASN A 155 -21.08 -2.78 -2.98
N LYS A 156 -21.13 -1.47 -2.68
CA LYS A 156 -22.18 -0.89 -1.84
C LYS A 156 -23.52 -0.87 -2.62
N PRO A 157 -24.67 -1.06 -1.95
CA PRO A 157 -25.95 -0.64 -2.51
C PRO A 157 -25.99 0.88 -2.63
N HIS A 158 -26.41 1.36 -3.80
CA HIS A 158 -26.95 2.71 -3.96
C HIS A 158 -28.29 2.73 -3.19
N THR A 159 -28.42 3.53 -2.15
CA THR A 159 -29.73 3.95 -1.64
C THR A 159 -30.14 5.21 -2.39
N PRO A 160 -31.22 5.20 -3.17
CA PRO A 160 -31.92 6.42 -3.55
C PRO A 160 -33.00 6.72 -2.50
N GLY A 161 -33.04 7.96 -2.01
CA GLY A 161 -34.19 8.54 -1.29
C GLY A 161 -34.32 8.13 0.17
#